data_AF-A0AAU9VFC7-F1
#
_entry.id   AF-A0AAU9VFC7-F1
#
_cell.length_a   1.000
_cell.length_b   1.000
_cell.length_c   1.000
_cell.angle_alpha   90.00
_cell.angle_beta   90.00
_cell.angle_gamma   90.00
#
_symmetry.space_group_name_H-M   'P 1'
#
loop_
_entity.id
_entity.type
_entity.pdbx_description
1 polymer ?
#
loop_
_entity_poly.entity_id
_entity_poly.type
_entity_poly.pdbx_seq_one_letter_code
_entity_poly.pdbx_strand_id
1 'polypeptide(L)'
;MMTVLRIQYRPVQYIFTFIVDLDSPHTWTKRLDLSTVVRTFDPNGWVCPIIFWAKCFLQRLWTAGLRWDEQLRKAVLKDWLLYASSLPAINRVSLPRAMLPPGKHTASERGYAAAVYLRTVTRDGQVKVSLVMVKSKVAPLRTALTITNLELSGAALLARLLNHVMSTLCPSVNITTAYAWTDSQIVLCWLKTSVHTLEVFVVNRVSQIQKSETPLIWRHVPGEVNPADCASRGCMAPVLVEHSLWWGPEWLTRSEPNWPRTPAPDTVALPGLRTLAIEWQDRLFDPDFLMNRYSSLDKLLGVTAWIKRFTRNCRHPQNKRLEAYLSLQEL
;
A
#
# COMPACT_ATOMS: atom_id res chain seq x y z
N MET A 1 -22.51 3.79 31.12
CA MET A 1 -21.19 3.68 30.45
C MET A 1 -21.22 2.42 29.60
N MET A 2 -20.99 2.51 28.30
CA MET A 2 -21.03 1.33 27.41
C MET A 2 -19.59 0.92 27.11
N THR A 3 -19.23 -0.29 27.51
CA THR A 3 -17.90 -0.87 27.27
C THR A 3 -18.07 -2.04 26.33
N VAL A 4 -17.49 -1.97 25.14
CA VAL A 4 -17.45 -3.06 24.18
C VAL A 4 -15.99 -3.28 23.82
N LEU A 5 -15.48 -4.49 24.01
CA LEU A 5 -14.10 -4.85 23.64
C LEU A 5 -13.04 -3.90 24.23
N ARG A 6 -13.26 -3.45 25.47
CA ARG A 6 -12.40 -2.50 26.22
C ARG A 6 -12.24 -1.10 25.61
N ILE A 7 -13.04 -0.76 24.61
CA ILE A 7 -13.32 0.63 24.24
C ILE A 7 -14.50 1.11 25.08
N GLN A 8 -14.29 2.21 25.78
CA GLN A 8 -15.29 2.88 26.60
C GLN A 8 -15.81 4.11 25.87
N TYR A 9 -17.13 4.13 25.64
CA TYR A 9 -17.83 5.35 25.25
C TYR A 9 -18.24 6.15 26.49
N ARG A 10 -17.80 7.42 26.54
CA ARG A 10 -18.21 8.39 27.58
C ARG A 10 -19.23 9.36 27.00
N PRO A 11 -20.55 9.16 27.26
CA PRO A 11 -21.61 9.91 26.60
C PRO A 11 -21.62 11.39 26.94
N VAL A 12 -21.30 11.75 28.19
CA VAL A 12 -21.27 13.14 28.66
C VAL A 12 -20.19 13.95 27.94
N GLN A 13 -19.02 13.33 27.73
CA GLN A 13 -17.86 13.98 27.11
C GLN A 13 -17.83 13.79 25.59
N TYR A 14 -18.71 12.97 25.01
CA TYR A 14 -18.69 12.60 23.58
C TYR A 14 -17.32 12.09 23.11
N ILE A 15 -16.65 11.27 23.94
CA ILE A 15 -15.33 10.68 23.61
C ILE A 15 -15.34 9.16 23.69
N PHE A 16 -14.47 8.56 22.89
CA PHE A 16 -14.01 7.20 23.05
C PHE A 16 -12.68 7.19 23.81
N THR A 17 -12.57 6.25 24.73
CA THR A 17 -11.37 6.00 25.56
C THR A 17 -11.10 4.50 25.58
N PHE A 18 -9.89 4.12 25.96
CA PHE A 18 -9.49 2.72 26.07
C PHE A 18 -9.28 2.33 27.53
N ILE A 19 -9.59 1.08 27.86
CA ILE A 19 -9.33 0.50 29.19
C ILE A 19 -8.43 -0.71 29.03
N VAL A 20 -7.14 -0.48 29.14
CA VAL A 20 -6.11 -1.51 29.17
C VAL A 20 -5.63 -1.65 30.60
N ASP A 21 -5.92 -2.81 31.17
CA ASP A 21 -5.43 -3.27 32.46
C ASP A 21 -4.89 -4.69 32.24
N LEU A 22 -3.62 -4.88 32.62
CA LEU A 22 -2.87 -6.10 32.31
C LEU A 22 -2.25 -6.64 33.58
N ASP A 23 -2.62 -7.88 33.89
CA ASP A 23 -1.89 -8.67 34.86
C ASP A 23 -0.46 -8.92 34.37
N SER A 24 0.50 -8.89 35.30
CA SER A 24 1.90 -9.24 35.02
C SER A 24 2.15 -10.67 35.49
N PRO A 25 2.02 -11.68 34.61
CA PRO A 25 2.29 -13.05 34.98
C PRO A 25 3.78 -13.26 35.28
N HIS A 26 4.09 -14.22 36.15
CA HIS A 26 5.48 -14.59 36.45
C HIS A 26 6.20 -15.21 35.25
N THR A 27 5.45 -15.86 34.35
CA THR A 27 5.97 -16.46 33.12
C THR A 27 5.17 -16.00 31.91
N TRP A 28 5.87 -15.60 30.86
CA TRP A 28 5.28 -15.26 29.57
C TRP A 28 5.43 -16.44 28.62
N THR A 29 4.35 -16.74 27.90
CA THR A 29 4.28 -17.77 26.87
C THR A 29 3.63 -17.18 25.62
N LYS A 30 3.86 -17.80 24.47
CA LYS A 30 3.24 -17.39 23.20
C LYS A 30 1.70 -17.30 23.29
N ARG A 31 1.07 -18.18 24.07
CA ARG A 31 -0.38 -18.15 24.33
C ARG A 31 -0.80 -16.91 25.11
N LEU A 32 -0.07 -16.55 26.16
CA LEU A 32 -0.33 -15.35 26.96
C LEU A 32 -0.07 -14.08 26.17
N ASP A 33 0.97 -14.08 25.33
CA ASP A 33 1.26 -12.96 24.44
C ASP A 33 0.09 -12.72 23.48
N LEU A 34 -0.39 -13.77 22.82
CA LEU A 34 -1.55 -13.70 21.93
C LEU A 34 -2.81 -13.23 22.68
N SER A 35 -3.06 -13.76 23.88
CA SER A 35 -4.18 -13.34 24.73
C SER A 35 -4.13 -11.84 25.02
N THR A 36 -2.93 -11.32 25.31
CA THR A 36 -2.69 -9.89 25.55
C THR A 36 -2.99 -9.05 24.31
N VAL A 37 -2.55 -9.49 23.13
CA VAL A 37 -2.85 -8.79 21.87
C VAL A 37 -4.36 -8.76 21.59
N VAL A 38 -5.05 -9.87 21.81
CA VAL A 38 -6.51 -9.95 21.61
C VAL A 38 -7.27 -9.08 22.62
N ARG A 39 -6.75 -8.90 23.85
CA ARG A 39 -7.35 -7.97 24.83
C ARG A 39 -7.26 -6.51 24.41
N THR A 40 -6.28 -6.14 23.59
CA THR A 40 -6.14 -4.82 22.98
C THR A 40 -6.91 -4.67 21.66
N PHE A 41 -7.93 -5.52 21.42
CA PHE A 41 -8.67 -5.50 20.16
C PHE A 41 -9.34 -4.14 19.91
N ASP A 42 -9.12 -3.63 18.71
CA ASP A 42 -9.64 -2.36 18.26
C ASP A 42 -10.38 -2.55 16.92
N PRO A 43 -11.73 -2.47 16.91
CA PRO A 43 -12.52 -2.68 15.69
C PRO A 43 -12.20 -1.65 14.60
N ASN A 44 -11.92 -0.40 14.99
CA ASN A 44 -11.63 0.70 14.08
C ASN A 44 -10.14 0.89 13.80
N GLY A 45 -9.25 0.30 14.61
CA GLY A 45 -7.80 0.33 14.41
C GLY A 45 -7.11 1.66 14.77
N TRP A 46 -7.71 2.51 15.59
CA TRP A 46 -7.06 3.70 16.14
C TRP A 46 -5.72 3.43 16.85
N VAL A 47 -5.57 2.29 17.54
CA VAL A 47 -4.32 1.85 18.18
C VAL A 47 -3.55 0.82 17.35
N CYS A 48 -3.86 0.74 16.06
CA CYS A 48 -3.30 -0.24 15.13
C CYS A 48 -1.77 -0.29 15.09
N PRO A 49 -0.99 0.81 15.19
CA PRO A 49 0.48 0.73 15.26
C PRO A 49 0.99 -0.14 16.41
N ILE A 50 0.34 -0.08 17.57
CA ILE A 50 0.71 -0.88 18.75
C ILE A 50 0.39 -2.36 18.50
N ILE A 51 -0.83 -2.63 18.01
CA ILE A 51 -1.26 -3.99 17.67
C ILE A 51 -0.38 -4.58 16.56
N PHE A 52 0.03 -3.77 15.58
CA PHE A 52 0.88 -4.20 14.47
C PHE A 52 2.26 -4.64 14.96
N TRP A 53 2.88 -3.88 15.87
CA TRP A 53 4.12 -4.30 16.53
C TRP A 53 3.97 -5.69 17.15
N ALA A 54 2.86 -5.92 17.87
CA ALA A 54 2.60 -7.20 18.52
C ALA A 54 2.35 -8.34 17.52
N LYS A 55 1.68 -8.06 16.40
CA LYS A 55 1.51 -9.04 15.31
C LYS A 55 2.85 -9.43 14.69
N CYS A 56 3.75 -8.47 14.45
CA CYS A 56 5.10 -8.76 13.99
C CYS A 56 5.89 -9.57 15.02
N PHE A 57 5.74 -9.25 16.30
CA PHE A 57 6.36 -10.01 17.38
C PHE A 57 5.86 -11.46 17.44
N LEU A 58 4.55 -11.67 17.38
CA LEU A 58 3.96 -13.02 17.33
C LEU A 58 4.42 -13.79 16.08
N GLN A 59 4.53 -13.13 14.93
CA GLN A 59 5.08 -13.73 13.72
C GLN A 59 6.54 -14.19 13.94
N ARG A 60 7.39 -13.39 14.61
CA ARG A 60 8.76 -13.79 14.99
C ARG A 60 8.77 -15.05 15.87
N LEU A 61 7.89 -15.13 16.87
CA LEU A 61 7.78 -16.31 17.74
C LEU A 61 7.39 -17.56 16.96
N TRP A 62 6.51 -17.41 15.97
CA TRP A 62 6.06 -18.53 15.13
C TRP A 62 7.18 -19.03 14.23
N THR A 63 7.91 -18.13 13.59
CA THR A 63 9.06 -18.47 12.74
C THR A 63 10.19 -19.11 13.57
N ALA A 64 10.34 -18.73 14.84
CA ALA A 64 11.30 -19.34 15.76
C ALA A 64 10.87 -20.74 16.27
N GLY A 65 9.70 -21.24 15.90
CA GLY A 65 9.22 -22.57 16.29
C GLY A 65 8.81 -22.71 17.76
N LEU A 66 8.60 -21.61 18.48
CA LEU A 66 8.24 -21.63 19.91
C LEU A 66 6.87 -22.32 20.10
N ARG A 67 6.74 -23.24 21.06
CA ARG A 67 5.44 -23.88 21.37
C ARG A 67 4.49 -22.91 22.09
N TRP A 68 3.21 -23.29 22.19
CA TRP A 68 2.17 -22.42 22.77
C TRP A 68 2.42 -22.03 24.23
N ASP A 69 2.80 -23.03 25.03
CA ASP A 69 2.97 -22.90 26.48
C ASP A 69 4.45 -22.91 26.90
N GLU A 70 5.35 -22.78 25.93
CA GLU A 70 6.79 -22.65 26.18
C GLU A 70 7.14 -21.22 26.60
N GLN A 71 8.02 -21.11 27.60
CA GLN A 71 8.45 -19.83 28.15
C GLN A 71 9.30 -19.05 27.14
N LEU A 72 9.09 -17.73 27.09
CA LEU A 72 9.90 -16.84 26.26
C LEU A 72 11.37 -16.84 26.70
N ARG A 73 12.28 -16.97 25.73
CA ARG A 73 13.72 -16.82 25.96
C ARG A 73 14.05 -15.38 26.36
N LYS A 74 15.08 -15.19 27.20
CA LYS A 74 15.49 -13.87 27.74
C LYS A 74 15.61 -12.78 26.67
N ALA A 75 16.19 -13.10 25.51
CA ALA A 75 16.37 -12.15 24.41
C ALA A 75 15.06 -11.56 23.88
N VAL A 76 14.00 -12.36 23.79
CA VAL A 76 12.70 -11.97 23.21
C VAL A 76 11.73 -11.50 24.30
N LEU A 77 11.90 -12.02 25.53
CA LEU A 77 11.15 -11.60 26.71
C LEU A 77 11.34 -10.11 27.02
N LYS A 78 12.57 -9.58 26.87
CA LYS A 78 12.85 -8.16 27.12
C LYS A 78 12.01 -7.24 26.22
N ASP A 79 11.96 -7.55 24.92
CA ASP A 79 11.14 -6.81 23.94
C ASP A 79 9.66 -6.86 24.32
N TRP A 80 9.17 -8.05 24.70
CA TRP A 80 7.77 -8.24 25.10
C TRP A 80 7.42 -7.49 26.38
N LEU A 81 8.26 -7.55 27.41
CA LEU A 81 8.04 -6.85 28.67
C LEU A 81 8.00 -5.33 28.46
N LEU A 82 8.87 -4.79 27.60
CA LEU A 82 8.83 -3.39 27.21
C LEU A 82 7.49 -3.04 26.54
N TYR A 83 7.03 -3.88 25.62
CA TYR A 83 5.74 -3.69 24.98
C TYR A 83 4.58 -3.76 25.99
N ALA A 84 4.49 -4.83 26.77
CA ALA A 84 3.39 -5.09 27.71
C ALA A 84 3.30 -3.99 28.80
N SER A 85 4.44 -3.57 29.36
CA SER A 85 4.49 -2.49 30.35
C SER A 85 4.12 -1.12 29.75
N SER A 86 4.26 -0.94 28.44
CA SER A 86 3.88 0.29 27.76
C SER A 86 2.36 0.41 27.53
N LEU A 87 1.65 -0.72 27.41
CA LEU A 87 0.24 -0.77 27.00
C LEU A 87 -0.73 0.06 27.84
N PRO A 88 -0.59 0.20 29.17
CA PRO A 88 -1.45 1.09 29.97
C PRO A 88 -1.44 2.56 29.50
N ALA A 89 -0.39 3.01 28.79
CA ALA A 89 -0.34 4.35 28.21
C ALA A 89 -1.48 4.62 27.22
N ILE A 90 -2.07 3.58 26.61
CA ILE A 90 -3.23 3.67 25.72
C ILE A 90 -4.44 4.30 26.41
N ASN A 91 -4.56 4.18 27.73
CA ASN A 91 -5.67 4.74 28.52
C ASN A 91 -5.71 6.29 28.45
N ARG A 92 -4.62 6.92 28.02
CA ARG A 92 -4.51 8.37 27.79
C ARG A 92 -5.09 8.81 26.44
N VAL A 93 -5.36 7.87 25.52
CA VAL A 93 -5.96 8.18 24.22
C VAL A 93 -7.42 8.57 24.42
N SER A 94 -7.77 9.75 23.91
CA SER A 94 -9.13 10.26 23.90
C SER A 94 -9.51 10.71 22.49
N LEU A 95 -10.58 10.14 21.95
CA LEU A 95 -11.02 10.38 20.57
C LEU A 95 -12.43 11.00 20.56
N PRO A 96 -12.59 12.22 20.03
CA PRO A 96 -13.90 12.84 19.88
C PRO A 96 -14.83 12.02 18.96
N ARG A 97 -16.09 11.82 19.37
CA ARG A 97 -17.09 11.02 18.63
C ARG A 97 -17.54 11.67 17.31
N ALA A 98 -17.56 13.00 17.21
CA ALA A 98 -18.04 13.68 16.00
C ALA A 98 -17.03 13.56 14.85
N MET A 99 -17.32 12.69 13.87
CA MET A 99 -16.47 12.37 12.72
C MET A 99 -17.27 12.27 11.38
N LEU A 100 -16.84 12.90 10.26
CA LEU A 100 -17.48 13.02 8.91
C LEU A 100 -16.52 13.24 7.62
N PRO A 101 -15.98 12.21 6.88
CA PRO A 101 -14.58 11.85 6.33
C PRO A 101 -13.84 12.62 5.14
N PRO A 102 -12.48 12.48 4.81
CA PRO A 102 -11.78 11.49 3.89
C PRO A 102 -10.28 10.99 4.19
N GLY A 103 -9.75 9.92 3.52
CA GLY A 103 -8.61 9.03 3.96
C GLY A 103 -7.17 8.96 3.32
N LYS A 104 -6.25 8.09 3.83
CA LYS A 104 -4.76 7.96 3.53
C LYS A 104 -4.13 6.53 3.72
N HIS A 105 -2.92 6.21 3.20
CA HIS A 105 -2.20 4.92 3.45
C HIS A 105 -0.67 4.94 3.26
N THR A 106 0.02 3.83 3.60
CA THR A 106 1.49 3.60 3.43
C THR A 106 1.82 2.10 3.32
N ALA A 107 3.07 1.75 3.01
CA ALA A 107 3.64 0.43 3.29
C ALA A 107 5.10 0.47 3.76
N SER A 108 5.53 -0.57 4.48
CA SER A 108 6.92 -0.82 4.85
C SER A 108 7.31 -2.29 4.59
N GLU A 109 8.60 -2.61 4.74
CA GLU A 109 9.11 -3.99 4.65
C GLU A 109 8.43 -4.97 5.62
N ARG A 110 7.97 -4.48 6.79
CA ARG A 110 7.32 -5.31 7.82
C ARG A 110 5.85 -5.63 7.48
N GLY A 111 5.24 -4.84 6.61
CA GLY A 111 3.83 -4.93 6.24
C GLY A 111 3.28 -3.60 5.77
N TYR A 112 1.98 -3.54 5.51
CA TYR A 112 1.34 -2.36 4.94
C TYR A 112 0.10 -1.96 5.73
N ALA A 113 -0.22 -0.67 5.71
CA ALA A 113 -1.31 -0.11 6.49
C ALA A 113 -2.03 1.03 5.75
N ALA A 114 -3.33 1.14 6.01
CA ALA A 114 -4.19 2.19 5.50
C ALA A 114 -4.90 2.87 6.67
N ALA A 115 -4.91 4.20 6.70
CA ALA A 115 -5.51 5.05 7.72
C ALA A 115 -6.45 6.08 7.08
N VAL A 116 -7.76 5.90 7.26
CA VAL A 116 -8.77 6.81 6.76
C VAL A 116 -9.04 7.91 7.77
N TYR A 117 -8.70 9.13 7.36
CA TYR A 117 -9.01 10.37 8.05
C TYR A 117 -10.36 10.91 7.62
N LEU A 118 -10.63 12.04 8.22
CA LEU A 118 -11.77 12.87 8.04
C LEU A 118 -11.30 14.30 8.01
N ARG A 119 -11.73 15.09 7.04
CA ARG A 119 -11.57 16.54 6.98
C ARG A 119 -12.94 17.20 6.81
N THR A 120 -13.45 17.86 7.85
CA THR A 120 -14.64 18.72 7.76
C THR A 120 -14.23 20.17 7.65
N VAL A 121 -15.01 20.95 6.91
CA VAL A 121 -14.94 22.41 6.90
C VAL A 121 -16.27 22.92 7.44
N THR A 122 -16.26 23.67 8.53
CA THR A 122 -17.47 24.31 9.06
C THR A 122 -17.88 25.49 8.19
N ARG A 123 -19.09 26.01 8.40
CA ARG A 123 -19.55 27.24 7.71
C ARG A 123 -18.63 28.43 7.97
N ASP A 124 -18.01 28.45 9.14
CA ASP A 124 -17.06 29.50 9.56
C ASP A 124 -15.64 29.27 9.02
N GLY A 125 -15.44 28.28 8.14
CA GLY A 125 -14.16 27.96 7.52
C GLY A 125 -13.20 27.18 8.43
N GLN A 126 -13.60 26.79 9.64
CA GLN A 126 -12.74 25.99 10.52
C GLN A 126 -12.61 24.57 9.98
N VAL A 127 -11.37 24.09 9.88
CA VAL A 127 -11.07 22.76 9.38
C VAL A 127 -10.74 21.83 10.55
N LYS A 128 -11.50 20.74 10.66
CA LYS A 128 -11.23 19.70 11.66
C LYS A 128 -10.83 18.41 10.96
N VAL A 129 -9.76 17.79 11.47
CA VAL A 129 -9.28 16.50 10.99
C VAL A 129 -9.47 15.42 12.05
N SER A 130 -9.94 14.22 11.69
CA SER A 130 -10.11 13.13 12.66
C SER A 130 -9.84 11.75 12.06
N LEU A 131 -9.28 10.83 12.82
CA LEU A 131 -8.95 9.47 12.36
C LEU A 131 -10.16 8.54 12.45
N VAL A 132 -10.73 8.11 11.33
CA VAL A 132 -11.97 7.31 11.29
C VAL A 132 -11.70 5.83 11.49
N MET A 133 -10.91 5.25 10.59
CA MET A 133 -10.67 3.80 10.57
C MET A 133 -9.30 3.49 9.99
N VAL A 134 -8.67 2.46 10.51
CA VAL A 134 -7.36 1.97 10.10
C VAL A 134 -7.41 0.47 9.92
N LYS A 135 -6.67 -0.03 8.93
CA LYS A 135 -6.35 -1.45 8.83
C LYS A 135 -4.87 -1.63 8.50
N SER A 136 -4.25 -2.64 9.09
CA SER A 136 -2.89 -3.07 8.76
C SER A 136 -2.81 -4.58 8.53
N LYS A 137 -1.82 -4.99 7.72
CA LYS A 137 -1.50 -6.38 7.43
C LYS A 137 0.01 -6.58 7.48
N VAL A 138 0.44 -7.61 8.20
CA VAL A 138 1.86 -8.00 8.26
C VAL A 138 2.26 -8.59 6.90
N ALA A 139 3.50 -8.33 6.48
CA ALA A 139 4.03 -8.88 5.24
C ALA A 139 4.02 -10.42 5.27
N PRO A 140 3.60 -11.10 4.18
CA PRO A 140 3.68 -12.55 4.09
C PRO A 140 5.13 -13.05 4.13
N LEU A 141 5.42 -14.07 4.93
CA LEU A 141 6.77 -14.68 4.99
C LEU A 141 7.04 -15.68 3.87
N ARG A 142 6.00 -16.38 3.39
CA ARG A 142 6.14 -17.47 2.40
C ARG A 142 6.46 -16.98 1.00
N THR A 143 6.10 -15.74 0.68
CA THR A 143 6.36 -15.12 -0.61
C THR A 143 7.02 -13.78 -0.32
N ALA A 144 8.33 -13.70 -0.52
CA ALA A 144 9.06 -12.45 -0.37
C ALA A 144 8.55 -11.46 -1.42
N LEU A 145 7.71 -10.52 -1.00
CA LEU A 145 7.22 -9.44 -1.85
C LEU A 145 8.26 -8.32 -1.84
N THR A 146 8.48 -7.71 -2.99
CA THR A 146 9.23 -6.46 -3.08
C THR A 146 8.52 -5.35 -2.30
N ILE A 147 9.26 -4.33 -1.88
CA ILE A 147 8.71 -3.14 -1.20
C ILE A 147 7.61 -2.51 -2.06
N THR A 148 7.85 -2.36 -3.37
CA THR A 148 6.87 -1.82 -4.31
C THR A 148 5.57 -2.64 -4.37
N ASN A 149 5.65 -3.97 -4.30
CA ASN A 149 4.47 -4.83 -4.24
C ASN A 149 3.71 -4.73 -2.90
N LEU A 150 4.41 -4.44 -1.81
CA LEU A 150 3.80 -4.14 -0.50
C LEU A 150 3.12 -2.77 -0.52
N GLU A 151 3.74 -1.75 -1.10
CA GLU A 151 3.16 -0.41 -1.32
C GLU A 151 1.88 -0.49 -2.14
N LEU A 152 1.90 -1.22 -3.25
CA LEU A 152 0.70 -1.45 -4.07
C LEU A 152 -0.38 -2.24 -3.32
N SER A 153 0.02 -3.16 -2.44
CA SER A 153 -0.92 -3.86 -1.57
C SER A 153 -1.53 -2.94 -0.51
N GLY A 154 -0.76 -1.98 0.00
CA GLY A 154 -1.24 -0.89 0.86
C GLY A 154 -2.26 -0.01 0.14
N ALA A 155 -1.99 0.35 -1.11
CA ALA A 155 -2.92 1.11 -1.95
C ALA A 155 -4.24 0.35 -2.20
N ALA A 156 -4.15 -0.94 -2.52
CA ALA A 156 -5.35 -1.78 -2.67
C ALA A 156 -6.13 -1.93 -1.36
N LEU A 157 -5.43 -2.00 -0.21
CA LEU A 157 -6.07 -2.00 1.11
C LEU A 157 -6.78 -0.67 1.37
N LEU A 158 -6.19 0.47 1.01
CA LEU A 158 -6.84 1.78 1.15
C LEU A 158 -8.11 1.86 0.32
N ALA A 159 -8.07 1.48 -0.95
CA ALA A 159 -9.23 1.57 -1.83
C ALA A 159 -10.42 0.80 -1.24
N ARG A 160 -10.17 -0.41 -0.73
CA ARG A 160 -11.20 -1.20 -0.02
C ARG A 160 -11.69 -0.53 1.25
N LEU A 161 -10.78 0.03 2.05
CA LEU A 161 -11.13 0.69 3.30
C LEU A 161 -11.97 1.94 3.05
N LEU A 162 -11.63 2.73 2.03
CA LEU A 162 -12.41 3.87 1.59
C LEU A 162 -13.80 3.46 1.09
N ASN A 163 -13.91 2.42 0.25
CA ASN A 163 -15.23 1.92 -0.16
C ASN A 163 -16.11 1.52 1.03
N HIS A 164 -15.53 0.82 2.01
CA HIS A 164 -16.27 0.47 3.23
C HIS A 164 -16.71 1.71 4.02
N VAL A 165 -15.80 2.67 4.26
CA VAL A 165 -16.12 3.90 4.99
C VAL A 165 -17.15 4.74 4.24
N MET A 166 -17.04 4.88 2.92
CA MET A 166 -17.99 5.62 2.09
C MET A 166 -19.38 4.95 2.11
N SER A 167 -19.46 3.63 1.90
CA SER A 167 -20.73 2.89 1.97
C SER A 167 -21.43 3.03 3.33
N THR A 168 -20.66 3.21 4.40
CA THR A 168 -21.17 3.32 5.78
C THR A 168 -21.55 4.76 6.14
N LEU A 169 -20.79 5.76 5.68
CA LEU A 169 -20.95 7.15 6.09
C LEU A 169 -21.75 8.01 5.11
N CYS A 170 -21.70 7.75 3.80
CA CYS A 170 -22.48 8.50 2.80
C CYS A 170 -23.99 8.60 3.11
N PRO A 171 -24.66 7.58 3.72
CA PRO A 171 -26.08 7.70 4.07
C PRO A 171 -26.37 8.77 5.12
N SER A 172 -25.40 9.16 5.95
CA SER A 172 -25.57 10.12 7.04
C SER A 172 -24.76 11.41 6.86
N VAL A 173 -23.83 11.43 5.91
CA VAL A 173 -22.82 12.47 5.74
C VAL A 173 -22.67 12.78 4.27
N ASN A 174 -22.84 14.05 3.90
CA ASN A 174 -22.56 14.47 2.53
C ASN A 174 -21.04 14.59 2.31
N ILE A 175 -20.46 13.59 1.65
CA ILE A 175 -19.03 13.53 1.35
C ILE A 175 -18.83 13.96 -0.11
N THR A 176 -18.16 15.10 -0.30
CA THR A 176 -17.97 15.69 -1.63
C THR A 176 -16.86 15.04 -2.43
N THR A 177 -15.78 14.60 -1.79
CA THR A 177 -14.58 14.12 -2.48
C THR A 177 -13.79 13.13 -1.63
N ALA A 178 -13.30 12.07 -2.26
CA ALA A 178 -12.41 11.09 -1.63
C ALA A 178 -11.00 11.18 -2.23
N TYR A 179 -10.02 11.44 -1.37
CA TYR A 179 -8.60 11.43 -1.71
C TYR A 179 -7.95 10.12 -1.24
N ALA A 180 -6.99 9.62 -2.03
CA ALA A 180 -6.16 8.48 -1.69
C ALA A 180 -4.68 8.88 -1.81
N TRP A 181 -3.93 8.76 -0.71
CA TRP A 181 -2.55 9.25 -0.63
C TRP A 181 -1.56 8.11 -0.46
N THR A 182 -0.52 8.06 -1.30
CA THR A 182 0.60 7.12 -1.22
C THR A 182 1.93 7.87 -1.25
N ASP A 183 2.93 7.34 -0.57
CA ASP A 183 4.34 7.75 -0.64
C ASP A 183 5.12 7.06 -1.75
N SER A 184 4.48 6.12 -2.47
CA SER A 184 5.09 5.43 -3.59
C SER A 184 4.74 6.09 -4.91
N GLN A 185 5.73 6.76 -5.50
CA GLN A 185 5.62 7.25 -6.88
C GLN A 185 5.44 6.11 -7.89
N ILE A 186 6.05 4.95 -7.63
CA ILE A 186 5.92 3.75 -8.47
C ILE A 186 4.46 3.28 -8.52
N VAL A 187 3.78 3.23 -7.36
CA VAL A 187 2.35 2.90 -7.30
C VAL A 187 1.52 3.89 -8.13
N LEU A 188 1.78 5.20 -8.01
CA LEU A 188 1.06 6.20 -8.81
C LEU A 188 1.29 6.03 -10.31
N CYS A 189 2.51 5.67 -10.72
CA CYS A 189 2.81 5.35 -12.12
C CYS A 189 2.07 4.10 -12.58
N TRP A 190 2.05 3.02 -11.79
CA TRP A 190 1.29 1.81 -12.11
C TRP A 190 -0.21 2.07 -12.27
N LEU A 191 -0.80 2.93 -11.44
CA LEU A 191 -2.23 3.29 -11.54
C LEU A 191 -2.59 4.01 -12.84
N LYS A 192 -1.62 4.72 -13.45
CA LYS A 192 -1.75 5.41 -14.74
C LYS A 192 -1.34 4.54 -15.93
N THR A 193 -0.66 3.42 -15.68
CA THR A 193 -0.14 2.54 -16.73
C THR A 193 -1.23 1.56 -17.19
N SER A 194 -1.24 1.22 -18.48
CA SER A 194 -2.16 0.21 -19.01
C SER A 194 -1.93 -1.14 -18.34
N VAL A 195 -2.99 -1.75 -17.82
CA VAL A 195 -2.88 -3.04 -17.11
C VAL A 195 -2.31 -4.16 -17.98
N HIS A 196 -2.45 -4.09 -19.30
CA HIS A 196 -1.94 -5.14 -20.21
C HIS A 196 -0.41 -5.22 -20.23
N THR A 197 0.28 -4.14 -19.87
CA THR A 197 1.75 -4.07 -19.85
C THR A 197 2.35 -4.46 -18.51
N LEU A 198 1.53 -4.73 -17.49
CA LEU A 198 1.98 -4.98 -16.11
C LEU A 198 2.00 -6.48 -15.77
N GLU A 199 2.91 -6.89 -14.89
CA GLU A 199 2.97 -8.25 -14.38
C GLU A 199 1.70 -8.64 -13.61
N VAL A 200 1.41 -9.95 -13.55
CA VAL A 200 0.15 -10.48 -13.01
C VAL A 200 -0.18 -9.95 -11.60
N PHE A 201 0.82 -9.89 -10.70
CA PHE A 201 0.61 -9.37 -9.35
C PHE A 201 0.15 -7.90 -9.37
N VAL A 202 0.85 -7.08 -10.15
CA VAL A 202 0.58 -5.64 -10.30
C VAL A 202 -0.79 -5.43 -10.95
N VAL A 203 -1.09 -6.15 -12.04
CA VAL A 203 -2.39 -6.11 -12.73
C VAL A 203 -3.53 -6.40 -11.78
N ASN A 204 -3.43 -7.45 -10.98
CA ASN A 204 -4.51 -7.84 -10.08
C ASN A 204 -4.81 -6.76 -9.03
N ARG A 205 -3.78 -6.09 -8.52
CA ARG A 205 -3.94 -5.01 -7.53
C ARG A 205 -4.40 -3.70 -8.16
N VAL A 206 -3.82 -3.30 -9.30
CA VAL A 206 -4.24 -2.11 -10.05
C VAL A 206 -5.69 -2.24 -10.50
N SER A 207 -6.07 -3.39 -11.04
CA SER A 207 -7.46 -3.67 -11.43
C SER A 207 -8.42 -3.59 -10.25
N GLN A 208 -8.00 -4.08 -9.07
CA GLN A 208 -8.80 -3.95 -7.85
C GLN A 208 -8.99 -2.49 -7.42
N ILE A 209 -7.96 -1.66 -7.55
CA ILE A 209 -8.03 -0.23 -7.22
C ILE A 209 -8.90 0.52 -8.23
N GLN A 210 -8.72 0.25 -9.52
CA GLN A 210 -9.46 0.91 -10.60
C GLN A 210 -10.95 0.51 -10.62
N LYS A 211 -11.29 -0.70 -10.15
CA LYS A 211 -12.67 -1.16 -9.95
C LYS A 211 -13.31 -0.67 -8.63
N SER A 212 -12.70 0.30 -7.96
CA SER A 212 -13.26 0.88 -6.74
C SER A 212 -14.63 1.50 -7.01
N GLU A 213 -15.62 1.21 -6.16
CA GLU A 213 -16.98 1.76 -6.25
C GLU A 213 -17.01 3.27 -5.97
N THR A 214 -16.09 3.75 -5.12
CA THR A 214 -15.91 5.17 -4.86
C THR A 214 -14.91 5.76 -5.88
N PRO A 215 -15.20 6.91 -6.50
CA PRO A 215 -14.20 7.65 -7.28
C PRO A 215 -13.11 8.20 -6.36
N LEU A 216 -11.87 7.72 -6.54
CA LEU A 216 -10.72 8.06 -5.70
C LEU A 216 -9.73 8.96 -6.46
N ILE A 217 -9.39 10.10 -5.87
CA ILE A 217 -8.33 10.98 -6.37
C ILE A 217 -7.00 10.59 -5.75
N TRP A 218 -6.13 9.97 -6.54
CA TRP A 218 -4.80 9.53 -6.10
C TRP A 218 -3.78 10.66 -6.08
N ARG A 219 -3.07 10.81 -4.97
CA ARG A 219 -2.03 11.83 -4.76
C ARG A 219 -0.80 11.26 -4.06
N HIS A 220 0.32 11.95 -4.28
CA HIS A 220 1.56 11.65 -3.58
C HIS A 220 1.62 12.38 -2.23
N VAL A 221 2.15 11.72 -1.20
CA VAL A 221 2.54 12.31 0.08
C VAL A 221 3.98 11.89 0.39
N PRO A 222 4.91 12.82 0.74
CA PRO A 222 6.24 12.42 1.20
C PRO A 222 6.15 11.51 2.43
N GLY A 223 7.04 10.51 2.52
CA GLY A 223 7.01 9.51 3.60
C GLY A 223 7.10 10.12 4.99
N GLU A 224 7.86 11.21 5.15
CA GLU A 224 8.06 11.92 6.42
C GLU A 224 6.78 12.54 6.97
N VAL A 225 5.84 12.89 6.09
CA VAL A 225 4.53 13.47 6.45
C VAL A 225 3.38 12.51 6.17
N ASN A 226 3.70 11.23 5.94
CA ASN A 226 2.72 10.17 5.79
C ASN A 226 2.32 9.62 7.17
N PRO A 227 1.10 9.89 7.65
CA PRO A 227 0.71 9.46 8.98
C PRO A 227 0.58 7.94 9.11
N ALA A 228 0.38 7.21 8.01
CA ALA A 228 0.20 5.76 8.09
C ALA A 228 1.53 5.01 8.35
N ASP A 229 2.69 5.64 8.17
CA ASP A 229 4.03 5.00 8.27
C ASP A 229 4.18 4.21 9.59
N CYS A 230 3.83 4.82 10.72
CA CYS A 230 3.90 4.19 12.03
C CYS A 230 3.02 2.93 12.14
N ALA A 231 1.88 2.86 11.44
CA ALA A 231 0.98 1.70 11.43
C ALA A 231 1.52 0.52 10.61
N SER A 232 2.44 0.78 9.68
CA SER A 232 3.07 -0.25 8.87
C SER A 232 4.37 -0.78 9.46
N ARG A 233 4.98 -0.06 10.40
CA ARG A 233 6.22 -0.44 11.11
C ARG A 233 5.97 -0.96 12.52
N GLY A 234 4.92 -0.45 13.14
CA GLY A 234 4.53 -0.64 14.54
C GLY A 234 5.33 0.24 15.49
N CYS A 235 4.72 0.64 16.61
CA CYS A 235 5.37 1.45 17.65
C CYS A 235 4.83 1.11 19.05
N MET A 236 5.54 1.60 20.08
CA MET A 236 5.12 1.44 21.48
C MET A 236 3.99 2.42 21.84
N ALA A 237 3.23 2.09 22.87
CA ALA A 237 2.05 2.87 23.23
C ALA A 237 2.33 4.35 23.58
N PRO A 238 3.36 4.70 24.39
CA PRO A 238 3.69 6.10 24.66
C PRO A 238 4.01 6.88 23.39
N VAL A 239 4.75 6.26 22.47
CA VAL A 239 5.11 6.87 21.17
C VAL A 239 3.85 7.17 20.37
N LEU A 240 2.90 6.24 20.30
CA LEU A 240 1.65 6.46 19.56
C LEU A 240 0.80 7.58 20.18
N VAL A 241 0.69 7.60 21.52
CA VAL A 241 -0.11 8.61 22.24
C VAL A 241 0.35 10.02 21.91
N GLU A 242 1.66 10.23 21.77
CA GLU A 242 2.29 11.53 21.49
C GLU A 242 2.48 11.78 19.98
N HIS A 243 2.03 10.87 19.11
CA HIS A 243 2.25 10.96 17.67
C HIS A 243 1.25 11.91 16.98
N SER A 244 1.52 13.20 16.99
CA SER A 244 0.65 14.24 16.41
C SER A 244 0.22 13.94 14.96
N LEU A 245 1.16 13.53 14.11
CA LEU A 245 0.90 13.18 12.71
C LEU A 245 -0.13 12.04 12.58
N TRP A 246 -0.18 11.10 13.53
CA TRP A 246 -1.08 9.94 13.49
C TRP A 246 -2.52 10.34 13.81
N TRP A 247 -2.70 11.18 14.83
CA TRP A 247 -4.02 11.58 15.30
C TRP A 247 -4.69 12.63 14.42
N GLY A 248 -3.91 13.39 13.65
CA GLY A 248 -4.42 14.42 12.76
C GLY A 248 -3.27 15.16 12.08
N PRO A 249 -2.87 14.77 10.86
CA PRO A 249 -1.77 15.43 10.17
C PRO A 249 -2.14 16.88 9.85
N GLU A 250 -1.37 17.83 10.38
CA GLU A 250 -1.64 19.28 10.30
C GLU A 250 -1.87 19.75 8.86
N TRP A 251 -1.11 19.23 7.91
CA TRP A 251 -1.25 19.64 6.52
C TRP A 251 -2.64 19.38 5.92
N LEU A 252 -3.46 18.47 6.47
CA LEU A 252 -4.86 18.30 6.05
C LEU A 252 -5.77 19.44 6.53
N THR A 253 -5.40 20.17 7.58
CA THR A 253 -6.19 21.33 8.02
C THR A 253 -6.07 22.49 7.04
N ARG A 254 -4.97 22.53 6.28
CA ARG A 254 -4.71 23.52 5.24
C ARG A 254 -5.66 23.34 4.04
N SER A 255 -5.73 24.35 3.19
CA SER A 255 -6.46 24.27 1.92
C SER A 255 -5.75 23.35 0.92
N GLU A 256 -6.51 22.78 0.00
CA GLU A 256 -6.03 21.80 -0.98
C GLU A 256 -4.78 22.21 -1.80
N PRO A 257 -4.62 23.49 -2.21
CA PRO A 257 -3.40 23.93 -2.89
C PRO A 257 -2.13 23.80 -2.04
N ASN A 258 -2.27 23.87 -0.72
CA ASN A 258 -1.19 23.82 0.26
C ASN A 258 -0.92 22.42 0.81
N TRP A 259 -1.61 21.41 0.30
CA TRP A 259 -1.31 20.02 0.64
C TRP A 259 0.02 19.58 0.02
N PRO A 260 0.68 18.55 0.58
CA PRO A 260 1.91 18.02 0.01
C PRO A 260 1.71 17.66 -1.46
N ARG A 261 2.64 18.12 -2.29
CA ARG A 261 2.75 17.75 -3.70
C ARG A 261 4.20 17.42 -3.95
N THR A 262 4.42 16.31 -4.63
CA THR A 262 5.73 15.99 -5.16
C THR A 262 5.61 15.99 -6.68
N PRO A 263 6.47 16.73 -7.39
CA PRO A 263 6.48 16.68 -8.85
C PRO A 263 6.68 15.24 -9.33
N ALA A 264 6.01 14.89 -10.42
CA ALA A 264 6.19 13.57 -11.02
C ALA A 264 7.65 13.46 -11.50
N PRO A 265 8.35 12.36 -11.20
CA PRO A 265 9.69 12.16 -11.71
C PRO A 265 9.64 11.97 -13.24
N ASP A 266 10.56 12.61 -13.96
CA ASP A 266 10.53 12.70 -15.43
C ASP A 266 10.77 11.35 -16.14
N THR A 267 11.48 10.41 -15.51
CA THR A 267 11.75 9.07 -16.04
C THR A 267 12.12 8.10 -14.92
N VAL A 268 11.14 7.40 -14.34
CA VAL A 268 11.43 6.24 -13.48
C VAL A 268 11.31 4.98 -14.33
N ALA A 269 12.39 4.18 -14.39
CA ALA A 269 12.30 2.82 -14.91
C ALA A 269 11.27 2.06 -14.08
N LEU A 270 10.08 1.83 -14.64
CA LEU A 270 8.93 1.29 -13.92
C LEU A 270 9.12 -0.22 -13.73
N PRO A 271 9.32 -0.72 -12.50
CA PRO A 271 9.41 -2.15 -12.26
C PRO A 271 8.06 -2.84 -12.55
N GLY A 272 8.07 -4.16 -12.71
CA GLY A 272 6.82 -4.94 -12.86
C GLY A 272 6.11 -4.72 -14.20
N LEU A 273 6.83 -4.21 -15.22
CA LEU A 273 6.40 -4.30 -16.61
C LEU A 273 6.61 -5.73 -17.13
N ARG A 274 5.65 -6.26 -17.89
CA ARG A 274 5.81 -7.54 -18.58
C ARG A 274 6.97 -7.42 -19.56
N THR A 275 8.03 -8.17 -19.28
CA THR A 275 9.09 -8.39 -20.25
C THR A 275 8.62 -9.50 -21.17
N LEU A 276 8.41 -9.19 -22.45
CA LEU A 276 8.25 -10.23 -23.47
C LEU A 276 9.60 -10.90 -23.66
N ALA A 277 9.82 -12.03 -23.00
CA ALA A 277 10.96 -12.89 -23.29
C ALA A 277 10.72 -13.48 -24.69
N ILE A 278 11.49 -13.03 -25.67
CA ILE A 278 11.54 -13.68 -26.98
C ILE A 278 12.49 -14.86 -26.80
N GLU A 279 11.95 -16.07 -26.81
CA GLU A 279 12.76 -17.28 -26.84
C GLU A 279 13.36 -17.40 -28.25
N TRP A 280 14.63 -17.02 -28.38
CA TRP A 280 15.38 -17.17 -29.62
C TRP A 280 15.87 -18.62 -29.68
N GLN A 281 15.22 -19.43 -30.49
CA GLN A 281 15.70 -20.79 -30.75
C GLN A 281 16.77 -20.69 -31.84
N ASP A 282 18.01 -21.05 -31.51
CA ASP A 282 19.10 -21.28 -32.48
C ASP A 282 18.72 -22.48 -33.37
N ARG A 283 17.74 -22.30 -34.25
CA ARG A 283 17.68 -23.13 -35.45
C ARG A 283 18.86 -22.71 -36.28
N LEU A 284 19.72 -23.67 -36.66
CA LEU A 284 20.69 -23.49 -37.73
C LEU A 284 19.96 -22.75 -38.85
N PHE A 285 20.34 -21.50 -39.09
CA PHE A 285 19.72 -20.68 -40.11
C PHE A 285 20.00 -21.39 -41.43
N ASP A 286 18.97 -22.02 -42.00
CA ASP A 286 19.05 -22.57 -43.35
C ASP A 286 19.26 -21.39 -44.31
N PRO A 287 20.46 -21.25 -44.91
CA PRO A 287 20.77 -20.14 -45.81
C PRO A 287 19.80 -20.10 -47.00
N ASP A 288 19.24 -21.27 -47.33
CA ASP A 288 18.40 -21.48 -48.50
C ASP A 288 16.91 -21.41 -48.14
N PHE A 289 16.54 -21.16 -46.87
CA PHE A 289 15.14 -21.16 -46.42
C PHE A 289 14.24 -20.26 -47.27
N LEU A 290 14.72 -19.06 -47.61
CA LEU A 290 13.96 -18.13 -48.45
C LEU A 290 13.85 -18.65 -49.90
N MET A 291 14.92 -19.24 -50.45
CA MET A 291 14.92 -19.82 -51.79
C MET A 291 13.98 -21.03 -51.88
N ASN A 292 13.93 -21.86 -50.84
CA ASN A 292 13.05 -23.02 -50.76
C ASN A 292 11.57 -22.65 -50.53
N ARG A 293 11.30 -21.43 -50.04
CA ARG A 293 9.93 -20.96 -49.73
C ARG A 293 9.22 -20.27 -50.90
N TYR A 294 9.97 -19.72 -51.85
CA TYR A 294 9.41 -18.92 -52.95
C TYR A 294 9.91 -19.40 -54.31
N SER A 295 8.98 -19.83 -55.17
CA SER A 295 9.27 -20.26 -56.55
C SER A 295 9.35 -19.11 -57.57
N SER A 296 9.06 -17.87 -57.15
CA SER A 296 9.13 -16.67 -57.99
C SER A 296 10.31 -15.80 -57.54
N LEU A 297 11.22 -15.52 -58.48
CA LEU A 297 12.40 -14.69 -58.23
C LEU A 297 12.03 -13.26 -57.79
N ASP A 298 11.04 -12.64 -58.43
CA ASP A 298 10.58 -11.29 -58.07
C ASP A 298 10.04 -11.24 -56.64
N LYS A 299 9.30 -12.28 -56.23
CA LYS A 299 8.78 -12.40 -54.86
C LYS A 299 9.90 -12.64 -53.85
N LEU A 300 10.89 -13.46 -54.19
CA LEU A 300 12.06 -13.72 -53.36
C LEU A 300 12.88 -12.45 -53.14
N LEU A 301 13.16 -11.69 -54.21
CA LEU A 301 13.88 -10.41 -54.15
C LEU A 301 13.13 -9.41 -53.28
N GLY A 302 11.83 -9.23 -53.53
CA GLY A 302 11.00 -8.33 -52.74
C GLY A 302 10.97 -8.66 -51.25
N VAL A 303 10.79 -9.94 -50.88
CA VAL A 303 10.79 -10.37 -49.48
C VAL A 303 12.18 -10.15 -48.84
N THR A 304 13.25 -10.47 -49.55
CA THR A 304 14.63 -10.30 -49.06
C THR A 304 14.96 -8.83 -48.83
N ALA A 305 14.54 -7.95 -49.74
CA ALA A 305 14.68 -6.50 -49.64
C ALA A 305 13.94 -5.95 -48.40
N TRP A 306 12.71 -6.42 -48.15
CA TRP A 306 11.94 -6.04 -46.96
C TRP A 306 12.60 -6.50 -45.66
N ILE A 307 13.16 -7.72 -45.61
CA ILE A 307 13.89 -8.21 -44.43
C ILE A 307 15.11 -7.33 -44.16
N LYS A 308 15.92 -7.03 -45.19
CA LYS A 308 17.10 -6.15 -45.05
C LYS A 308 16.72 -4.76 -44.58
N ARG A 309 15.64 -4.17 -45.13
CA ARG A 309 15.12 -2.87 -44.71
C ARG A 309 14.65 -2.90 -43.26
N PHE A 310 13.92 -3.93 -42.84
CA PHE A 310 13.49 -4.10 -41.46
C PHE A 310 14.69 -4.14 -40.51
N THR A 311 15.70 -4.97 -40.80
CA THR A 311 16.94 -5.05 -40.02
C THR A 311 17.66 -3.70 -39.93
N ARG A 312 17.73 -2.96 -41.04
CA ARG A 312 18.27 -1.60 -41.05
C ARG A 312 17.46 -0.66 -40.14
N ASN A 313 16.14 -0.63 -40.28
CA ASN A 313 15.26 0.25 -39.52
C ASN A 313 15.32 -0.04 -38.01
N CYS A 314 15.50 -1.30 -37.61
CA CYS A 314 15.72 -1.69 -36.21
C CYS A 314 17.05 -1.16 -35.65
N ARG A 315 18.06 -0.94 -36.49
CA ARG A 315 19.39 -0.43 -36.09
C ARG A 315 19.49 1.10 -36.12
N HIS A 316 18.43 1.81 -36.52
CA HIS A 316 18.45 3.26 -36.67
C HIS A 316 17.30 3.96 -35.91
N PRO A 317 17.54 5.20 -35.43
CA PRO A 317 16.50 6.04 -34.83
C PRO A 317 15.40 6.40 -35.85
N GLN A 318 14.22 6.76 -35.35
CA GLN A 318 12.99 6.88 -36.15
C GLN A 318 13.12 7.83 -37.36
N ASN A 319 13.86 8.93 -37.20
CA ASN A 319 14.13 9.91 -38.26
C ASN A 319 14.98 9.40 -39.43
N LYS A 320 15.61 8.22 -39.31
CA LYS A 320 16.46 7.61 -40.35
C LYS A 320 15.85 6.35 -40.97
N ARG A 321 14.60 6.02 -40.62
CA ARG A 321 13.90 4.84 -41.11
C ARG A 321 13.35 5.07 -42.52
N LEU A 322 13.38 4.03 -43.35
CA LEU A 322 12.70 4.03 -44.64
C LEU A 322 11.28 3.49 -44.45
N GLU A 323 10.27 4.31 -44.76
CA GLU A 323 8.85 3.97 -44.59
C GLU A 323 8.06 3.94 -45.92
N ALA A 324 8.69 4.35 -47.03
CA ALA A 324 8.08 4.36 -48.37
C ALA A 324 8.09 2.97 -49.03
N TYR A 325 7.62 2.85 -50.28
CA TYR A 325 7.77 1.63 -51.09
C TYR A 325 9.24 1.23 -51.27
N LEU A 326 9.51 -0.04 -51.60
CA LEU A 326 10.87 -0.49 -51.93
C LEU A 326 11.38 0.31 -53.14
N SER A 327 12.58 0.87 -53.01
CA SER A 327 13.26 1.50 -54.13
C SER A 327 13.97 0.44 -55.00
N LEU A 328 14.26 0.80 -56.25
CA LEU A 328 15.04 -0.03 -57.17
C LEU A 328 16.46 -0.34 -56.66
N GLN A 329 16.98 0.45 -55.71
CA GLN A 329 18.28 0.20 -55.08
C GLN A 329 18.21 -0.86 -53.97
N GLU A 330 17.00 -1.22 -53.52
CA GLU A 330 16.79 -2.20 -52.45
C GLU A 330 16.40 -3.58 -52.96
N LEU A 331 15.93 -3.67 -54.21
CA LEU A 331 15.72 -4.90 -54.96
C LEU A 331 17.05 -5.37 -55.56
#